data_AF-A0A438I036-F1
#
_entry.id   AF-A0A438I036-F1
#
_cell.length_a   1.000
_cell.length_b   1.000
_cell.length_c   1.000
_cell.angle_alpha   90.00
_cell.angle_beta   90.00
_cell.angle_gamma   90.00
#
_symmetry.space_group_name_H-M   'P 1'
#
loop_
_entity.id
_entity.type
_entity.pdbx_description
1 polymer ?
#
loop_
_entity_poly.entity_id
_entity_poly.type
_entity_poly.pdbx_seq_one_letter_code
_entity_poly.pdbx_strand_id
1 'polypeptide(L)'
;MGFPTKPFSLLFPFMVLFTNLELTPLAESATDYTALVYKGCAEQALSDPNAGQALSALFGSLVSQSTKAKFFKTTSGTGQTSITGLFQCRGDLSTSDCYNCVNKLPQMSDKLCGKSIASRIQLYGCYILYEVAGFAQISGMKMLYKTCSATNVAGSGFEERRDTAFSSMESGMVSGHGFYATSYESVYVLGQCEGDVGDADCSECVKSAVQRAQVECGSSISGQIYLHKCFISYSYYPNGVPRRSSSDSSSSSSSGTRQTTGKTVAIIVGGAAALGFVVICMLFARNLMKKHEDF
;
A
#
# COMPACT_ATOMS: atom_id res chain seq x y z
N MET A 1 53.96 -33.59 -54.87
CA MET A 1 52.86 -33.62 -53.87
C MET A 1 53.32 -32.84 -52.65
N GLY A 2 52.48 -31.93 -52.12
CA GLY A 2 52.71 -31.27 -50.83
C GLY A 2 52.72 -29.74 -50.89
N PHE A 3 51.57 -29.14 -50.60
CA PHE A 3 51.30 -27.71 -50.42
C PHE A 3 51.99 -27.11 -49.18
N PRO A 4 52.26 -25.78 -49.14
CA PRO A 4 52.63 -25.08 -47.91
C PRO A 4 51.39 -24.57 -47.17
N THR A 5 51.32 -24.80 -45.87
CA THR A 5 50.29 -24.28 -44.96
C THR A 5 50.90 -23.28 -43.96
N LYS A 6 50.47 -22.01 -44.02
CA LYS A 6 50.14 -21.19 -42.83
C LYS A 6 48.65 -21.44 -42.54
N PRO A 7 48.12 -21.41 -41.30
CA PRO A 7 47.83 -20.16 -40.55
C PRO A 7 47.97 -20.35 -39.01
N PHE A 8 47.83 -19.37 -38.12
CA PHE A 8 46.54 -18.95 -37.56
C PHE A 8 46.70 -17.69 -36.68
N SER A 9 45.88 -16.70 -36.97
CA SER A 9 45.60 -15.52 -36.15
C SER A 9 44.54 -15.92 -35.11
N LEU A 10 44.79 -15.70 -33.81
CA LEU A 10 43.80 -15.90 -32.76
C LEU A 10 43.42 -14.56 -32.13
N LEU A 11 42.25 -14.11 -32.59
CA LEU A 11 41.35 -13.13 -31.98
C LEU A 11 41.17 -13.38 -30.48
N PHE A 12 41.40 -12.34 -29.66
CA PHE A 12 40.87 -12.25 -28.30
C PHE A 12 39.68 -11.28 -28.32
N PRO A 13 38.45 -11.73 -28.04
CA PRO A 13 37.31 -10.85 -27.85
C PRO A 13 37.22 -10.48 -26.38
N PHE A 14 37.65 -9.28 -25.98
CA PHE A 14 37.24 -8.74 -24.68
C PHE A 14 36.01 -7.87 -24.88
N MET A 15 34.86 -8.49 -24.63
CA MET A 15 33.56 -7.86 -24.46
C MET A 15 33.69 -6.57 -23.65
N VAL A 16 33.30 -5.46 -24.26
CA VAL A 16 32.98 -4.22 -23.56
C VAL A 16 31.71 -4.48 -22.77
N LEU A 17 31.84 -4.87 -21.51
CA LEU A 17 30.72 -4.92 -20.58
C LEU A 17 30.40 -3.47 -20.21
N PHE A 18 29.53 -2.83 -21.00
CA PHE A 18 28.83 -1.62 -20.58
C PHE A 18 27.99 -1.99 -19.36
N THR A 19 28.52 -1.72 -18.17
CA THR A 19 27.71 -1.64 -16.96
C THR A 19 26.83 -0.41 -17.10
N ASN A 20 25.68 -0.58 -17.76
CA ASN A 20 24.51 0.20 -17.48
C ASN A 20 24.17 -0.06 -16.01
N LEU A 21 24.80 0.73 -15.12
CA LEU A 21 24.33 0.88 -13.76
C LEU A 21 23.04 1.70 -13.86
N GLU A 22 21.97 1.06 -14.36
CA GLU A 22 20.64 1.49 -14.02
C GLU A 22 20.58 1.44 -12.50
N LEU A 23 20.49 2.63 -11.93
CA LEU A 23 20.20 2.85 -10.55
C LEU A 23 18.84 2.19 -10.29
N THR A 24 18.83 0.89 -10.02
CA THR A 24 17.64 0.22 -9.51
C THR A 24 17.26 1.02 -8.29
N PRO A 25 16.08 1.68 -8.27
CA PRO A 25 15.68 2.39 -7.08
C PRO A 25 15.70 1.35 -5.98
N LEU A 26 16.38 1.68 -4.89
CA LEU A 26 16.24 0.96 -3.64
C LEU A 26 14.73 0.81 -3.46
N ALA A 27 14.21 -0.42 -3.58
CA ALA A 27 12.82 -0.68 -3.31
C ALA A 27 12.65 -0.38 -1.83
N GLU A 28 12.36 0.89 -1.53
CA GLU A 28 11.69 1.28 -0.32
C GLU A 28 10.50 0.33 -0.28
N SER A 29 10.46 -0.54 0.71
CA SER A 29 9.28 -1.36 0.98
C SER A 29 8.18 -0.38 1.36
N ALA A 30 7.62 0.31 0.36
CA ALA A 30 6.45 1.12 0.51
C ALA A 30 5.44 0.16 1.11
N THR A 31 5.06 0.41 2.36
CA THR A 31 3.82 -0.11 2.89
C THR A 31 2.78 0.07 1.79
N ASP A 32 2.10 -1.00 1.40
CA ASP A 32 1.32 -1.09 0.14
C ASP A 32 0.04 -0.23 0.14
N TYR A 33 0.07 0.92 0.81
CA TYR A 33 -1.06 1.82 1.02
C TYR A 33 -1.46 2.58 -0.25
N THR A 34 -0.65 2.54 -1.31
CA THR A 34 -0.98 3.18 -2.59
C THR A 34 -1.41 2.22 -3.70
N ALA A 35 -1.44 0.90 -3.47
CA ALA A 35 -1.99 -0.02 -4.45
C ALA A 35 -3.51 0.13 -4.57
N LEU A 36 -3.99 -0.05 -5.80
CA LEU A 36 -5.41 0.00 -6.14
C LEU A 36 -6.13 -1.20 -5.55
N VAL A 37 -7.20 -0.93 -4.81
CA VAL A 37 -8.14 -1.96 -4.34
C VAL A 37 -9.27 -2.13 -5.34
N TYR A 38 -10.00 -1.05 -5.62
CA TYR A 38 -11.06 -1.04 -6.64
C TYR A 38 -11.34 0.37 -7.18
N LYS A 39 -12.04 0.41 -8.30
CA LYS A 39 -12.60 1.64 -8.88
C LYS A 39 -14.12 1.51 -9.05
N GLY A 40 -14.82 2.63 -8.99
CA GLY A 40 -16.20 2.78 -9.42
C GLY A 40 -16.33 4.03 -10.27
N CYS A 41 -16.93 3.93 -11.45
CA CYS A 41 -17.13 5.07 -12.36
C CYS A 41 -18.60 5.07 -12.78
N ALA A 42 -19.23 6.24 -12.84
CA ALA A 42 -20.52 6.38 -13.51
C ALA A 42 -20.37 6.13 -15.01
N GLU A 43 -21.41 5.57 -15.64
CA GLU A 43 -21.43 5.34 -17.09
C GLU A 43 -21.53 6.64 -17.89
N GLN A 44 -22.13 7.67 -17.30
CA GLN A 44 -22.30 8.98 -17.94
C GLN A 44 -21.02 9.80 -17.84
N ALA A 45 -20.62 10.38 -18.96
CA ALA A 45 -19.48 11.29 -19.05
C ALA A 45 -19.86 12.72 -18.64
N LEU A 46 -18.88 13.45 -18.12
CA LEU A 46 -18.92 14.90 -17.96
C LEU A 46 -18.85 15.55 -19.34
N SER A 47 -19.95 16.15 -19.77
CA SER A 47 -20.05 16.80 -21.10
C SER A 47 -19.70 18.29 -21.07
N ASP A 48 -19.74 18.95 -19.91
CA ASP A 48 -19.54 20.40 -19.77
C ASP A 48 -18.06 20.75 -19.50
N PRO A 49 -17.40 21.60 -20.31
CA PRO A 49 -16.04 22.07 -20.08
C PRO A 49 -15.84 22.75 -18.70
N ASN A 50 -16.84 23.49 -18.21
CA ASN A 50 -16.81 24.14 -16.90
C ASN A 50 -16.78 23.10 -15.77
N ALA A 51 -17.45 21.96 -15.95
CA ALA A 51 -17.39 20.87 -15.00
C ALA A 51 -15.98 20.24 -14.94
N GLY A 52 -15.25 20.22 -16.06
CA GLY A 52 -13.84 19.79 -16.08
C GLY A 52 -12.92 20.71 -15.27
N GLN A 53 -13.14 22.03 -15.34
CA GLN A 53 -12.42 23.00 -14.51
C GLN A 53 -12.80 22.87 -13.03
N ALA A 54 -14.09 22.72 -12.73
CA ALA A 54 -14.58 22.51 -11.37
C ALA A 54 -13.98 21.25 -10.74
N LEU A 55 -13.89 20.13 -11.49
CA LEU A 55 -13.26 18.89 -11.04
C LEU A 55 -11.77 19.05 -10.76
N SER A 56 -11.06 19.79 -11.62
CA SER A 56 -9.64 20.06 -11.43
C SER A 56 -9.39 20.89 -10.16
N ALA A 57 -10.21 21.92 -9.93
CA ALA A 57 -10.17 22.73 -8.72
C ALA A 57 -10.53 21.91 -7.46
N LEU A 58 -11.51 21.01 -7.56
CA LEU A 58 -11.90 20.09 -6.50
C LEU A 58 -10.71 19.20 -6.09
N PHE A 59 -10.06 18.55 -7.06
CA PHE A 59 -8.89 17.71 -6.80
C PHE A 59 -7.74 18.50 -6.17
N GLY A 60 -7.45 19.71 -6.66
CA GLY A 60 -6.44 20.58 -6.05
C GLY A 60 -6.74 20.90 -4.58
N SER A 61 -8.00 21.20 -4.26
CA SER A 61 -8.45 21.46 -2.89
C SER A 61 -8.31 20.22 -1.99
N LEU A 62 -8.77 19.06 -2.47
CA LEU A 62 -8.69 17.79 -1.72
C LEU A 62 -7.23 17.39 -1.43
N VAL A 63 -6.35 17.46 -2.44
CA VAL A 63 -4.91 17.18 -2.26
C VAL A 63 -4.28 18.17 -1.28
N SER A 64 -4.56 19.47 -1.40
CA SER A 64 -4.05 20.49 -0.47
C SER A 64 -4.46 20.19 0.98
N GLN A 65 -5.72 19.83 1.20
CA GLN A 65 -6.27 19.61 2.54
C GLN A 65 -5.81 18.30 3.19
N SER A 66 -5.34 17.32 2.40
CA SER A 66 -4.71 16.09 2.93
C SER A 66 -3.43 16.34 3.73
N THR A 67 -2.81 17.52 3.59
CA THR A 67 -1.67 17.95 4.43
C THR A 67 -2.07 18.37 5.85
N LYS A 68 -3.37 18.49 6.13
CA LYS A 68 -3.90 19.01 7.40
C LYS A 68 -4.86 18.06 8.08
N ALA A 69 -5.58 17.24 7.31
CA ALA A 69 -6.62 16.36 7.82
C ALA A 69 -6.58 15.01 7.11
N LYS A 70 -7.16 13.99 7.75
CA LYS A 70 -7.34 12.64 7.15
C LYS A 70 -8.69 12.48 6.44
N PHE A 71 -9.57 13.46 6.57
CA PHE A 71 -10.85 13.54 5.87
C PHE A 71 -11.12 14.99 5.52
N PHE A 72 -11.62 15.23 4.31
CA PHE A 72 -12.15 16.53 3.92
C PHE A 72 -13.18 16.34 2.83
N LYS A 73 -14.29 17.07 2.92
CA LYS A 73 -15.37 17.10 1.95
C LYS A 73 -15.62 18.53 1.54
N THR A 74 -15.75 18.76 0.24
CA THR A 74 -15.98 20.09 -0.31
C THR A 74 -16.71 20.01 -1.64
N THR A 75 -17.13 21.17 -2.13
CA THR A 75 -17.85 21.31 -3.38
C THR A 75 -17.17 22.36 -4.24
N SER A 76 -17.12 22.12 -5.55
CA SER A 76 -16.56 23.02 -6.55
C SER A 76 -17.52 23.20 -7.71
N GLY A 77 -17.52 24.36 -8.37
CA GLY A 77 -18.46 24.71 -9.43
C GLY A 77 -19.79 25.27 -8.92
N THR A 78 -20.73 25.51 -9.83
CA THR A 78 -21.99 26.21 -9.53
C THR A 78 -23.16 25.61 -10.31
N GLY A 79 -24.35 25.58 -9.71
CA GLY A 79 -25.56 25.08 -10.37
C GLY A 79 -25.45 23.61 -10.76
N GLN A 80 -25.76 23.28 -12.01
CA GLN A 80 -25.77 21.90 -12.52
C GLN A 80 -24.36 21.32 -12.74
N THR A 81 -23.31 22.14 -12.72
CA THR A 81 -21.91 21.70 -12.81
C THR A 81 -21.23 21.64 -11.44
N SER A 82 -22.00 21.80 -10.36
CA SER A 82 -21.52 21.63 -8.99
C SER A 82 -21.09 20.18 -8.76
N ILE A 83 -19.88 19.99 -8.24
CA ILE A 83 -19.27 18.68 -7.97
C ILE A 83 -18.91 18.63 -6.50
N THR A 84 -19.54 17.72 -5.77
CA THR A 84 -19.15 17.43 -4.39
C THR A 84 -18.14 16.30 -4.40
N GLY A 85 -17.07 16.44 -3.63
CA GLY A 85 -16.12 15.36 -3.47
C GLY A 85 -15.45 15.37 -2.11
N LEU A 86 -14.82 14.25 -1.81
CA LEU A 86 -14.11 14.04 -0.56
C LEU A 86 -12.91 13.13 -0.78
N PHE A 87 -11.95 13.26 0.14
CA PHE A 87 -10.97 12.22 0.36
C PHE A 87 -11.09 11.69 1.79
N GLN A 88 -10.66 10.45 1.98
CA GLN A 88 -10.51 9.83 3.30
C GLN A 88 -9.25 8.98 3.28
N CYS A 89 -8.31 9.29 4.16
CA CYS A 89 -7.15 8.47 4.47
C CYS A 89 -7.47 7.47 5.58
N ARG A 90 -6.72 6.37 5.61
CA ARG A 90 -6.80 5.38 6.69
C ARG A 90 -6.30 6.00 8.00
N GLY A 91 -7.01 5.73 9.09
CA GLY A 91 -6.81 6.44 10.36
C GLY A 91 -5.42 6.27 10.99
N ASP A 92 -4.67 5.23 10.65
CA ASP A 92 -3.32 4.95 11.16
C ASP A 92 -2.18 5.56 10.32
N LEU A 93 -2.49 6.19 9.18
CA LEU A 93 -1.46 6.83 8.34
C LEU A 93 -0.95 8.12 8.96
N SER A 94 0.33 8.41 8.73
CA SER A 94 0.89 9.74 9.01
C SER A 94 0.27 10.77 8.05
N THR A 95 0.37 12.06 8.39
CA THR A 95 -0.07 13.14 7.49
C THR A 95 0.68 13.11 6.16
N SER A 96 1.97 12.75 6.18
CA SER A 96 2.77 12.62 4.95
C SER A 96 2.30 11.45 4.09
N ASP A 97 2.06 10.28 4.68
CA ASP A 97 1.55 9.12 3.94
C ASP A 97 0.14 9.37 3.40
N CYS A 98 -0.70 10.07 4.16
CA CYS A 98 -2.02 10.50 3.71
C CYS A 98 -1.92 11.39 2.47
N TYR A 99 -1.07 12.43 2.51
CA TYR A 99 -0.81 13.29 1.36
C TYR A 99 -0.29 12.49 0.15
N ASN A 100 0.73 11.64 0.35
CA ASN A 100 1.31 10.83 -0.71
C ASN A 100 0.29 9.88 -1.35
N CYS A 101 -0.63 9.35 -0.55
CA CYS A 101 -1.72 8.51 -1.02
C CYS A 101 -2.74 9.34 -1.84
N VAL A 102 -3.22 10.45 -1.28
CA VAL A 102 -4.25 11.30 -1.92
C VAL A 102 -3.73 11.96 -3.21
N ASN A 103 -2.46 12.36 -3.25
CA ASN A 103 -1.85 13.00 -4.40
C ASN A 103 -1.81 12.10 -5.66
N LYS A 104 -1.91 10.78 -5.51
CA LYS A 104 -1.99 9.84 -6.66
C LYS A 104 -3.40 9.76 -7.26
N LEU A 105 -4.43 10.03 -6.46
CA LEU A 105 -5.82 9.76 -6.82
C LEU A 105 -6.34 10.57 -8.02
N PRO A 106 -6.00 11.86 -8.22
CA PRO A 106 -6.48 12.61 -9.38
C PRO A 106 -6.04 11.97 -10.72
N GLN A 107 -4.75 11.64 -10.85
CA GLN A 107 -4.22 11.00 -12.05
C GLN A 107 -4.79 9.59 -12.23
N MET A 108 -4.95 8.83 -11.15
CA MET A 108 -5.57 7.50 -11.22
C MET A 108 -7.05 7.59 -11.61
N SER A 109 -7.79 8.57 -11.12
CA SER A 109 -9.19 8.80 -11.47
C SER A 109 -9.34 9.10 -12.95
N ASP A 110 -8.54 10.02 -13.50
CA ASP A 110 -8.53 10.33 -14.94
C ASP A 110 -8.19 9.09 -15.78
N LYS A 111 -7.12 8.35 -15.41
CA LYS A 111 -6.70 7.16 -16.16
C LYS A 111 -7.72 6.01 -16.11
N LEU A 112 -8.40 5.81 -14.98
CA LEU A 112 -9.23 4.63 -14.73
C LEU A 112 -10.73 4.86 -15.00
N CYS A 113 -11.20 6.10 -14.88
CA CYS A 113 -12.59 6.49 -15.05
C CYS A 113 -12.80 7.55 -16.14
N GLY A 114 -11.74 8.18 -16.65
CA GLY A 114 -11.87 9.36 -17.50
C GLY A 114 -12.64 10.46 -16.78
N LYS A 115 -13.36 11.28 -17.55
CA LYS A 115 -14.23 12.33 -17.02
C LYS A 115 -15.65 11.79 -16.86
N SER A 116 -15.91 11.00 -15.82
CA SER A 116 -17.25 10.51 -15.47
C SER A 116 -17.98 11.46 -14.51
N ILE A 117 -19.32 11.46 -14.48
CA ILE A 117 -20.09 12.32 -13.57
C ILE A 117 -19.99 11.91 -12.09
N ALA A 118 -19.51 10.70 -11.82
CA ALA A 118 -19.11 10.27 -10.49
C ALA A 118 -17.94 9.30 -10.61
N SER A 119 -17.01 9.34 -9.66
CA SER A 119 -15.87 8.43 -9.60
C SER A 119 -15.49 8.15 -8.16
N ARG A 120 -15.17 6.89 -7.87
CA ARG A 120 -14.50 6.45 -6.65
C ARG A 120 -13.25 5.67 -7.01
N ILE A 121 -12.11 6.09 -6.48
CA ILE A 121 -10.85 5.33 -6.57
C ILE A 121 -10.42 4.98 -5.16
N GLN A 122 -10.38 3.69 -4.84
CA GLN A 122 -9.99 3.18 -3.53
C GLN A 122 -8.59 2.58 -3.60
N LEU A 123 -7.65 3.13 -2.82
CA LEU A 123 -6.37 2.53 -2.50
C LEU A 123 -6.42 1.93 -1.08
N TYR A 124 -5.43 1.13 -0.71
CA TYR A 124 -5.34 0.56 0.65
C TYR A 124 -5.22 1.60 1.76
N GLY A 125 -4.65 2.77 1.43
CA GLY A 125 -4.38 3.85 2.38
C GLY A 125 -5.36 5.00 2.33
N CYS A 126 -6.10 5.18 1.23
CA CYS A 126 -6.98 6.31 1.06
C CYS A 126 -7.93 6.09 -0.12
N TYR A 127 -8.99 6.90 -0.19
CA TYR A 127 -9.81 6.98 -1.39
C TYR A 127 -10.23 8.40 -1.69
N ILE A 128 -10.64 8.62 -2.94
CA ILE A 128 -11.34 9.81 -3.39
C ILE A 128 -12.70 9.39 -3.92
N LEU A 129 -13.71 10.20 -3.65
CA LEU A 129 -15.04 10.08 -4.21
C LEU A 129 -15.46 11.47 -4.68
N TYR A 130 -15.96 11.59 -5.90
CA TYR A 130 -16.67 12.78 -6.35
C TYR A 130 -17.94 12.42 -7.09
N GLU A 131 -18.93 13.30 -6.99
CA GLU A 131 -20.27 13.15 -7.55
C GLU A 131 -20.76 14.53 -8.03
N VAL A 132 -21.21 14.62 -9.28
CA VAL A 132 -21.87 15.80 -9.82
C VAL A 132 -23.27 15.94 -9.20
N ALA A 133 -23.75 17.17 -9.06
CA ALA A 133 -25.08 17.48 -8.57
C ALA A 133 -26.16 16.68 -9.31
N GLY A 134 -27.07 16.07 -8.54
CA GLY A 134 -28.15 15.24 -9.07
C GLY A 134 -27.77 13.77 -9.30
N PHE A 135 -26.55 13.34 -8.95
CA PHE A 135 -26.18 11.93 -8.96
C PHE A 135 -27.05 11.11 -7.98
N ALA A 136 -27.32 9.86 -8.34
CA ALA A 136 -28.23 8.99 -7.59
C ALA A 136 -27.72 8.71 -6.17
N GLN A 137 -28.63 8.78 -5.19
CA GLN A 137 -28.31 8.47 -3.80
C GLN A 137 -28.04 6.96 -3.66
N ILE A 138 -26.90 6.63 -3.06
CA ILE A 138 -26.48 5.25 -2.78
C ILE A 138 -26.57 5.03 -1.27
N SER A 139 -27.22 3.94 -0.85
CA SER A 139 -27.26 3.56 0.57
C SER A 139 -25.84 3.40 1.12
N GLY A 140 -25.57 3.98 2.30
CA GLY A 140 -24.28 3.87 2.97
C GLY A 140 -23.84 2.44 3.27
N MET A 141 -24.81 1.52 3.39
CA MET A 141 -24.61 0.10 3.67
C MET A 141 -24.47 -0.75 2.40
N LYS A 142 -24.58 -0.15 1.21
CA LYS A 142 -24.39 -0.89 -0.05
C LYS A 142 -22.96 -1.41 -0.11
N MET A 143 -22.81 -2.72 -0.28
CA MET A 143 -21.50 -3.33 -0.56
C MET A 143 -21.02 -2.89 -1.93
N LEU A 144 -19.81 -2.31 -1.97
CA LEU A 144 -19.16 -1.85 -3.19
C LEU A 144 -18.12 -2.84 -3.68
N TYR A 145 -17.37 -3.45 -2.76
CA TYR A 145 -16.28 -4.36 -3.10
C TYR A 145 -15.95 -5.29 -1.94
N LYS A 146 -15.39 -6.46 -2.26
CA LYS A 146 -14.83 -7.40 -1.28
C LYS A 146 -13.55 -8.04 -1.80
N THR A 147 -12.69 -8.41 -0.87
CA THR A 147 -11.56 -9.31 -1.11
C THR A 147 -11.53 -10.34 -0.01
N CYS A 148 -11.40 -11.61 -0.35
CA CYS A 148 -11.24 -12.70 0.60
C CYS A 148 -10.00 -13.50 0.18
N SER A 149 -9.11 -13.85 1.12
CA SER A 149 -7.98 -14.72 0.80
C SER A 149 -8.39 -16.19 0.73
N ALA A 150 -7.50 -17.03 0.20
CA ALA A 150 -7.66 -18.48 0.29
C ALA A 150 -7.84 -18.95 1.74
N THR A 151 -8.57 -20.05 1.88
CA THR A 151 -8.98 -20.66 3.14
C THR A 151 -7.94 -21.69 3.56
N ASN A 152 -6.91 -21.36 4.34
CA ASN A 152 -5.93 -22.35 4.82
C ASN A 152 -5.19 -21.90 6.08
N VAL A 153 -4.72 -22.85 6.90
CA VAL A 153 -3.72 -22.74 7.99
C VAL A 153 -4.05 -21.95 9.28
N ALA A 154 -5.28 -21.47 9.49
CA ALA A 154 -5.62 -20.80 10.75
C ALA A 154 -6.00 -21.73 11.94
N GLY A 155 -6.10 -23.03 11.70
CA GLY A 155 -6.46 -24.04 12.71
C GLY A 155 -7.94 -24.01 13.13
N SER A 156 -8.32 -24.94 14.00
CA SER A 156 -9.65 -24.93 14.64
C SER A 156 -9.83 -23.68 15.49
N GLY A 157 -11.04 -23.13 15.54
CA GLY A 157 -11.37 -21.94 16.34
C GLY A 157 -10.96 -20.60 15.71
N PHE A 158 -10.48 -20.58 14.47
CA PHE A 158 -10.22 -19.31 13.77
C PHE A 158 -11.44 -18.39 13.69
N GLU A 159 -12.60 -18.96 13.33
CA GLU A 159 -13.84 -18.18 13.17
C GLU A 159 -14.26 -17.52 14.49
N GLU A 160 -14.17 -18.24 15.61
CA GLU A 160 -14.44 -17.71 16.95
C GLU A 160 -13.49 -16.55 17.31
N ARG A 161 -12.19 -16.71 17.04
CA ARG A 161 -11.18 -15.66 17.28
C ARG A 161 -11.42 -14.43 16.41
N ARG A 162 -11.80 -14.64 15.14
CA ARG A 162 -12.16 -13.56 14.22
C ARG A 162 -13.40 -12.83 14.70
N ASP A 163 -14.44 -13.55 15.09
CA ASP A 163 -15.72 -12.96 15.51
C ASP A 163 -15.56 -12.21 16.84
N THR A 164 -14.70 -12.69 17.74
CA THR A 164 -14.32 -11.97 18.97
C THR A 164 -13.52 -10.70 18.66
N ALA A 165 -12.59 -10.76 17.68
CA ALA A 165 -11.88 -9.58 17.21
C ALA A 165 -12.87 -8.55 16.62
N PHE A 166 -13.83 -8.99 15.81
CA PHE A 166 -14.88 -8.12 15.25
C PHE A 166 -15.72 -7.47 16.35
N SER A 167 -16.19 -8.22 17.34
CA SER A 167 -16.95 -7.65 18.46
C SER A 167 -16.16 -6.60 19.24
N SER A 168 -14.85 -6.84 19.43
CA SER A 168 -13.95 -5.88 20.06
C SER A 168 -13.79 -4.60 19.23
N MET A 169 -13.71 -4.74 17.90
CA MET A 169 -13.65 -3.62 16.96
C MET A 169 -14.94 -2.82 16.95
N GLU A 170 -16.09 -3.47 16.83
CA GLU A 170 -17.41 -2.83 16.85
C GLU A 170 -17.62 -2.00 18.12
N SER A 171 -17.24 -2.54 19.27
CA SER A 171 -17.32 -1.84 20.57
C SER A 171 -16.40 -0.62 20.66
N GLY A 172 -15.30 -0.62 19.90
CA GLY A 172 -14.33 0.48 19.85
C GLY A 172 -14.66 1.58 18.84
N MET A 173 -15.63 1.39 17.94
CA MET A 173 -15.87 2.34 16.84
C MET A 173 -16.25 3.75 17.32
N VAL A 174 -17.05 3.84 18.38
CA VAL A 174 -17.52 5.11 18.94
C VAL A 174 -16.37 5.88 19.61
N SER A 175 -15.57 5.20 20.44
CA SER A 175 -14.42 5.82 21.10
C SER A 175 -13.28 6.15 20.14
N GLY A 176 -13.17 5.40 19.03
CA GLY A 176 -12.25 5.67 17.93
C GLY A 176 -12.71 6.73 16.95
N HIS A 177 -13.86 7.39 17.18
CA HIS A 177 -14.45 8.39 16.29
C HIS A 177 -14.49 7.92 14.82
N GLY A 178 -14.96 6.69 14.61
CA GLY A 178 -15.09 6.10 13.29
C GLY A 178 -13.83 5.44 12.75
N PHE A 179 -12.73 5.34 13.49
CA PHE A 179 -11.59 4.47 13.15
C PHE A 179 -11.15 3.66 14.36
N TYR A 180 -11.13 2.33 14.24
CA TYR A 180 -10.66 1.46 15.31
C TYR A 180 -9.91 0.26 14.76
N ALA A 181 -8.76 -0.05 15.36
CA ALA A 181 -7.94 -1.20 15.02
C ALA A 181 -7.55 -1.93 16.29
N THR A 182 -7.69 -3.25 16.29
CA THR A 182 -7.36 -4.09 17.44
C THR A 182 -6.92 -5.47 16.97
N SER A 183 -6.46 -6.28 17.91
CA SER A 183 -6.13 -7.67 17.67
C SER A 183 -6.68 -8.53 18.79
N TYR A 184 -7.22 -9.69 18.42
CA TYR A 184 -7.55 -10.75 19.36
C TYR A 184 -6.73 -11.98 18.99
N GLU A 185 -5.86 -12.40 19.91
CA GLU A 185 -4.83 -13.41 19.66
C GLU A 185 -4.02 -13.16 18.38
N SER A 186 -4.17 -14.03 17.37
CA SER A 186 -3.49 -14.00 16.08
C SER A 186 -4.31 -13.33 14.98
N VAL A 187 -5.45 -12.70 15.29
CA VAL A 187 -6.30 -12.01 14.32
C VAL A 187 -6.22 -10.50 14.55
N TYR A 188 -5.77 -9.78 13.54
CA TYR A 188 -5.85 -8.32 13.48
C TYR A 188 -7.13 -7.91 12.77
N VAL A 189 -7.80 -6.88 13.26
CA VAL A 189 -8.98 -6.28 12.63
C VAL A 189 -8.86 -4.75 12.63
N LEU A 190 -9.45 -4.13 11.61
CA LEU A 190 -9.56 -2.68 11.50
C LEU A 190 -10.89 -2.34 10.86
N GLY A 191 -11.59 -1.38 11.45
CA GLY A 191 -12.84 -0.82 10.96
C GLY A 191 -12.71 0.68 10.80
N GLN A 192 -13.31 1.21 9.74
CA GLN A 192 -13.31 2.64 9.48
C GLN A 192 -14.57 3.12 8.78
N CYS A 193 -15.13 4.22 9.26
CA CYS A 193 -16.24 4.97 8.65
C CYS A 193 -15.72 6.18 7.86
N GLU A 194 -16.54 6.66 6.94
CA GLU A 194 -16.34 7.97 6.31
C GLU A 194 -16.50 9.08 7.35
N GLY A 195 -15.65 10.10 7.31
CA GLY A 195 -15.51 11.08 8.37
C GLY A 195 -16.70 12.03 8.60
N ASP A 196 -17.75 11.99 7.77
CA ASP A 196 -18.99 12.74 7.96
C ASP A 196 -20.16 11.88 8.48
N VAL A 197 -19.90 10.60 8.80
CA VAL A 197 -20.89 9.66 9.34
C VAL A 197 -20.94 9.80 10.86
N GLY A 198 -22.14 9.97 11.43
CA GLY A 198 -22.33 10.03 12.88
C GLY A 198 -22.08 8.69 13.58
N ASP A 199 -21.77 8.71 14.88
CA ASP A 199 -21.34 7.52 15.64
C ASP A 199 -22.32 6.34 15.57
N ALA A 200 -23.63 6.60 15.61
CA ALA A 200 -24.66 5.58 15.53
C ALA A 200 -24.70 4.91 14.15
N ASP A 201 -24.70 5.71 13.08
CA ASP A 201 -24.69 5.23 11.69
C ASP A 201 -23.36 4.53 11.36
N CYS A 202 -22.26 4.99 11.94
CA CYS A 202 -20.96 4.36 11.79
C CYS A 202 -20.95 2.97 12.42
N SER A 203 -21.47 2.84 13.65
CA SER A 203 -21.59 1.57 14.34
C SER A 203 -22.45 0.58 13.55
N GLU A 204 -23.57 1.04 12.99
CA GLU A 204 -24.44 0.20 12.18
C GLU A 204 -23.81 -0.20 10.83
N CYS A 205 -23.07 0.72 10.19
CA CYS A 205 -22.35 0.42 8.97
C CYS A 205 -21.29 -0.67 9.20
N VAL A 206 -20.51 -0.56 10.29
CA VAL A 206 -19.48 -1.55 10.62
C VAL A 206 -20.09 -2.90 10.96
N LYS A 207 -21.19 -2.95 11.72
CA LYS A 207 -21.94 -4.20 11.96
C LYS A 207 -22.42 -4.84 10.67
N SER A 208 -22.98 -4.05 9.76
CA SER A 208 -23.37 -4.52 8.43
C SER A 208 -22.16 -5.09 7.68
N ALA A 209 -20.99 -4.44 7.75
CA ALA A 209 -19.78 -4.92 7.10
C ALA A 209 -19.26 -6.24 7.72
N VAL A 210 -19.38 -6.42 9.04
CA VAL A 210 -19.05 -7.67 9.75
C VAL A 210 -19.96 -8.81 9.30
N GLN A 211 -21.27 -8.59 9.26
CA GLN A 211 -22.22 -9.58 8.75
C GLN A 211 -21.90 -9.99 7.31
N ARG A 212 -21.54 -9.01 6.46
CA ARG A 212 -21.08 -9.29 5.10
C ARG A 212 -19.77 -10.09 5.08
N ALA A 213 -18.80 -9.79 5.94
CA ALA A 213 -17.57 -10.58 6.00
C ALA A 213 -17.83 -12.05 6.37
N GLN A 214 -18.73 -12.29 7.32
CA GLN A 214 -19.10 -13.64 7.76
C GLN A 214 -19.76 -14.46 6.64
N VAL A 215 -20.65 -13.85 5.86
CA VAL A 215 -21.33 -14.51 4.74
C VAL A 215 -20.41 -14.67 3.53
N GLU A 216 -19.65 -13.62 3.19
CA GLU A 216 -18.95 -13.53 1.91
C GLU A 216 -17.50 -14.04 1.95
N CYS A 217 -16.88 -14.05 3.13
CA CYS A 217 -15.49 -14.45 3.37
C CYS A 217 -15.38 -15.46 4.54
N GLY A 218 -16.44 -16.23 4.82
CA GLY A 218 -16.62 -17.03 6.04
C GLY A 218 -15.41 -17.83 6.52
N SER A 219 -14.75 -18.60 5.66
CA SER A 219 -13.57 -19.41 6.04
C SER A 219 -12.23 -18.78 5.62
N SER A 220 -12.26 -17.57 5.07
CA SER A 220 -11.07 -16.87 4.59
C SER A 220 -10.30 -16.31 5.76
N ILE A 221 -8.97 -16.53 5.80
CA ILE A 221 -8.12 -16.11 6.93
C ILE A 221 -7.79 -14.62 6.94
N SER A 222 -8.07 -13.95 5.83
CA SER A 222 -8.01 -12.50 5.71
C SER A 222 -9.08 -12.04 4.73
N GLY A 223 -9.52 -10.81 4.90
CA GLY A 223 -10.50 -10.22 4.01
C GLY A 223 -10.68 -8.73 4.25
N GLN A 224 -11.29 -8.09 3.27
CA GLN A 224 -11.67 -6.68 3.32
C GLN A 224 -13.06 -6.54 2.73
N ILE A 225 -13.96 -5.88 3.45
CA ILE A 225 -15.32 -5.59 3.00
C ILE A 225 -15.47 -4.07 2.93
N TYR A 226 -15.77 -3.56 1.74
CA TYR A 226 -15.98 -2.15 1.48
C TYR A 226 -17.47 -1.89 1.24
N LEU A 227 -18.12 -1.23 2.19
CA LEU A 227 -19.43 -0.62 1.98
C LEU A 227 -19.25 0.82 1.49
N HIS A 228 -20.34 1.49 1.15
CA HIS A 228 -20.27 2.85 0.62
C HIS A 228 -19.72 3.85 1.64
N LYS A 229 -20.11 3.72 2.92
CA LYS A 229 -19.74 4.66 4.01
C LYS A 229 -18.79 4.09 5.07
N CYS A 230 -18.40 2.83 4.97
CA CYS A 230 -17.41 2.23 5.88
C CYS A 230 -16.72 1.03 5.23
N PHE A 231 -15.61 0.60 5.82
CA PHE A 231 -14.98 -0.67 5.48
C PHE A 231 -14.45 -1.36 6.73
N ILE A 232 -14.31 -2.68 6.63
CA ILE A 232 -13.56 -3.48 7.61
C ILE A 232 -12.51 -4.31 6.92
N SER A 233 -11.44 -4.61 7.64
CA SER A 233 -10.39 -5.53 7.21
C SER A 233 -10.00 -6.44 8.35
N TYR A 234 -9.61 -7.66 8.03
CA TYR A 234 -9.10 -8.60 9.00
C TYR A 234 -8.00 -9.46 8.39
N SER A 235 -7.06 -9.90 9.22
CA SER A 235 -5.94 -10.73 8.77
C SER A 235 -5.42 -11.62 9.90
N TYR A 236 -5.25 -12.90 9.58
CA TYR A 236 -4.62 -13.88 10.46
C TYR A 236 -3.09 -13.83 10.36
N TYR A 237 -2.43 -13.88 11.51
CA TYR A 237 -0.97 -13.90 11.64
C TYR A 237 -0.54 -15.15 12.40
N PRO A 238 -0.03 -16.19 11.72
CA PRO A 238 0.33 -17.47 12.36
C PRO A 238 1.32 -17.32 13.53
N ASN A 239 2.19 -16.31 13.48
CA ASN A 239 3.22 -16.04 14.49
C ASN A 239 2.82 -14.91 15.46
N GLY A 240 1.52 -14.59 15.54
CA GLY A 240 1.00 -13.46 16.30
C GLY A 240 1.05 -12.15 15.51
N VAL A 241 0.16 -11.22 15.88
CA VAL A 241 0.06 -9.91 15.23
C VAL A 241 1.32 -9.09 15.57
N PRO A 242 2.07 -8.58 14.57
CA PRO A 242 3.23 -7.74 14.81
C PRO A 242 2.86 -6.52 15.66
N ARG A 243 3.45 -6.40 16.85
CA ARG A 243 3.32 -5.18 17.65
C ARG A 243 4.23 -4.12 17.05
N ARG A 244 3.67 -2.99 16.61
CA ARG A 244 4.50 -1.80 16.33
C ARG A 244 5.24 -1.47 17.63
N SER A 245 6.57 -1.39 17.55
CA SER A 245 7.41 -0.99 18.67
C SER A 245 7.18 0.50 18.95
N SER A 246 6.11 0.80 19.67
CA SER A 246 5.93 2.10 20.31
C SER A 246 6.97 2.16 21.43
N SER A 247 8.04 2.91 21.22
CA SER A 247 8.93 3.32 22.29
C SER A 247 8.17 4.24 23.23
N ASP A 248 7.47 3.65 24.21
CA ASP A 248 7.14 4.28 25.49
C ASP A 248 6.84 3.22 26.55
N SER A 249 7.34 3.51 27.74
CA SER A 249 7.66 2.63 28.86
C SER A 249 6.48 2.07 29.66
N SER A 250 6.49 0.77 29.94
CA SER A 250 6.29 0.22 31.30
C SER A 250 6.71 -1.25 31.41
N SER A 251 7.28 -1.57 32.56
CA SER A 251 8.11 -2.70 32.97
C SER A 251 7.39 -4.05 33.14
N SER A 252 8.02 -5.16 32.74
CA SER A 252 8.71 -6.12 33.65
C SER A 252 9.19 -7.43 32.98
N SER A 253 10.51 -7.64 33.06
CA SER A 253 11.28 -8.89 33.21
C SER A 253 10.89 -10.20 32.49
N SER A 254 11.75 -10.68 31.57
CA SER A 254 12.82 -11.67 31.87
C SER A 254 13.54 -12.19 30.60
N SER A 255 14.86 -12.02 30.59
CA SER A 255 15.94 -12.84 29.99
C SER A 255 15.69 -13.74 28.75
N GLY A 256 16.41 -13.47 27.65
CA GLY A 256 16.69 -14.49 26.60
C GLY A 256 17.23 -13.98 25.25
N THR A 257 18.49 -13.55 25.21
CA THR A 257 19.44 -13.69 24.07
C THR A 257 19.12 -13.08 22.69
N ARG A 258 19.53 -11.81 22.53
CA ARG A 258 20.40 -11.19 21.49
C ARG A 258 20.64 -11.89 20.11
N GLN A 259 20.45 -11.06 19.07
CA GLN A 259 21.18 -10.92 17.78
C GLN A 259 20.69 -11.65 16.52
N THR A 260 20.12 -10.90 15.57
CA THR A 260 20.25 -11.17 14.11
C THR A 260 20.28 -9.93 13.20
N THR A 261 20.64 -8.73 13.69
CA THR A 261 20.82 -7.54 12.82
C THR A 261 22.27 -7.38 12.29
N GLY A 262 23.22 -8.19 12.77
CA GLY A 262 24.63 -8.13 12.36
C GLY A 262 25.00 -8.94 11.11
N LYS A 263 24.10 -9.74 10.54
CA LYS A 263 24.44 -10.65 9.42
C LYS A 263 24.39 -10.00 8.04
N THR A 264 23.60 -8.94 7.85
CA THR A 264 23.47 -8.28 6.54
C THR A 264 24.61 -7.31 6.25
N VAL A 265 25.11 -6.59 7.26
CA VAL A 265 26.23 -5.64 7.10
C VAL A 265 27.56 -6.37 6.90
N ALA A 266 27.75 -7.53 7.54
CA ALA A 266 28.97 -8.34 7.41
C ALA A 266 29.19 -8.88 5.98
N ILE A 267 28.11 -9.21 5.27
CA ILE A 267 28.19 -9.75 3.89
C ILE A 267 28.56 -8.64 2.89
N ILE A 268 27.99 -7.45 3.05
CA ILE A 268 28.21 -6.32 2.13
C ILE A 268 29.63 -5.75 2.28
N VAL A 269 30.13 -5.63 3.51
CA VAL A 269 31.50 -5.14 3.76
C VAL A 269 32.55 -6.20 3.39
N GLY A 270 32.24 -7.50 3.58
CA GLY A 270 33.13 -8.59 3.19
C GLY A 270 33.34 -8.72 1.68
N GLY A 271 32.28 -8.52 0.88
CA GLY A 271 32.35 -8.58 -0.59
C GLY A 271 33.22 -7.49 -1.21
N ALA A 272 33.12 -6.25 -0.71
CA ALA A 272 33.92 -5.12 -1.20
C ALA A 272 35.41 -5.28 -0.87
N ALA A 273 35.74 -5.78 0.33
CA ALA A 273 37.13 -6.02 0.73
C ALA A 273 37.79 -7.15 -0.08
N ALA A 274 37.04 -8.22 -0.39
CA ALA A 274 37.55 -9.34 -1.20
C ALA A 274 37.85 -8.93 -2.64
N LEU A 275 36.97 -8.14 -3.27
CA LEU A 275 37.21 -7.60 -4.61
C LEU A 275 38.42 -6.65 -4.64
N GLY A 276 38.56 -5.79 -3.63
CA GLY A 276 39.74 -4.93 -3.50
C GLY A 276 41.04 -5.72 -3.38
N PHE A 277 41.06 -6.76 -2.57
CA PHE A 277 42.24 -7.62 -2.39
C PHE A 277 42.63 -8.35 -3.68
N VAL A 278 41.65 -8.88 -4.43
CA VAL A 278 41.90 -9.57 -5.70
C VAL A 278 42.51 -8.62 -6.74
N VAL A 279 42.02 -7.37 -6.84
CA VAL A 279 42.57 -6.36 -7.76
C VAL A 279 44.01 -6.03 -7.40
N ILE A 280 44.31 -5.85 -6.11
CA ILE A 280 45.68 -5.59 -5.63
C ILE A 280 46.60 -6.76 -5.99
N CYS A 281 46.18 -8.00 -5.74
CA CYS A 281 46.96 -9.19 -6.10
C CYS A 281 47.21 -9.29 -7.61
N MET A 282 46.23 -8.97 -8.46
CA MET A 282 46.43 -8.95 -9.92
C MET A 282 47.41 -7.87 -10.37
N LEU A 283 47.40 -6.69 -9.74
CA LEU A 283 48.35 -5.62 -10.05
C LEU A 283 49.79 -6.00 -9.66
N PHE A 284 49.97 -6.65 -8.51
CA PHE A 284 51.27 -7.19 -8.10
C PHE A 284 51.74 -8.30 -9.05
N ALA A 285 50.87 -9.23 -9.44
CA ALA A 285 51.21 -10.27 -10.41
C ALA A 285 51.62 -9.68 -11.77
N ARG A 286 50.92 -8.66 -12.28
CA ARG A 286 51.31 -7.97 -13.52
C ARG A 286 52.67 -7.27 -13.41
N ASN A 287 52.98 -6.66 -12.27
CA ASN A 287 54.28 -6.03 -12.04
C ASN A 287 55.42 -7.06 -11.91
N LEU A 288 55.15 -8.25 -11.37
CA LEU A 288 56.12 -9.34 -11.31
C LEU A 288 56.34 -9.99 -12.68
N MET A 289 55.30 -10.17 -13.48
CA MET A 289 55.43 -10.69 -14.85
C MET A 289 56.15 -9.70 -15.78
N LYS A 290 55.93 -8.38 -15.61
CA LYS A 290 56.70 -7.37 -16.36
C LYS A 290 58.21 -7.40 -16.06
N LYS A 291 58.61 -7.79 -14.86
CA LYS A 291 60.04 -7.93 -14.51
C LYS A 291 60.69 -9.19 -15.09
N HIS A 292 59.91 -10.15 -15.56
CA HIS A 292 60.43 -11.40 -16.11
C HIS A 292 60.57 -11.37 -17.65
N GLU A 293 60.12 -10.30 -18.31
CA GLU A 293 60.34 -10.09 -19.76
C GLU A 293 61.57 -9.20 -20.06
N ASP A 294 62.30 -8.75 -19.03
CA ASP A 294 63.54 -7.97 -19.17
C ASP A 294 64.82 -8.81 -18.89
N PHE A 295 64.74 -10.15 -19.03
CA PHE A 295 65.89 -11.06 -18.96
C PHE A 295 65.93 -12.03 -20.15
#